data_AF-A0AA46PPA0-F1
#
_entry.id   AF-A0AA46PPA0-F1
#
_cell.length_a   1.000
_cell.length_b   1.000
_cell.length_c   1.000
_cell.angle_alpha   90.00
_cell.angle_beta   90.00
_cell.angle_gamma   90.00
#
_symmetry.space_group_name_H-M   'P 1'
#
loop_
_entity.id
_entity.type
_entity.pdbx_description
1 polymer ?
#
loop_
_entity_poly.entity_id
_entity_poly.type
_entity_poly.pdbx_seq_one_letter_code
_entity_poly.pdbx_strand_id
1 'polypeptide(L)' 'MEREQIEELFEESGYPVLNSKLAYKVWMTGVWDEEDEDRIEAFLDAYSFEEEGIFTGEFLYHYRIFAYIYERNELSLFPF' A
#
# COMPACT_ATOMS: atom_id res chain seq x y z
N MET A 1 7.11 2.02 -9.64
CA MET A 1 5.89 1.24 -9.93
C MET A 1 4.98 2.05 -10.83
N GLU A 2 4.50 1.48 -11.93
CA GLU A 2 3.56 2.16 -12.82
C GLU A 2 2.16 2.23 -12.20
N ARG A 3 1.34 3.18 -12.67
CA ARG A 3 -0.03 3.36 -12.15
C ARG A 3 -0.86 2.09 -12.26
N GLU A 4 -0.77 1.38 -13.38
CA GLU A 4 -1.55 0.16 -13.64
C GLU A 4 -1.25 -0.92 -12.58
N GLN A 5 0.01 -1.07 -12.17
CA GLN A 5 0.41 -2.01 -11.11
C GLN A 5 -0.18 -1.62 -9.74
N ILE A 6 -0.21 -0.30 -9.44
CA ILE A 6 -0.84 0.19 -8.20
C ILE A 6 -2.34 -0.11 -8.21
N GLU A 7 -3.00 0.05 -9.35
CA GLU A 7 -4.42 -0.27 -9.50
C GLU A 7 -4.68 -1.78 -9.31
N GLU A 8 -3.86 -2.64 -9.90
CA GLU A 8 -3.92 -4.10 -9.72
C GLU A 8 -3.76 -4.51 -8.25
N LEU A 9 -2.77 -3.96 -7.53
CA LEU A 9 -2.57 -4.25 -6.10
C LEU A 9 -3.79 -3.97 -5.24
N PHE A 10 -4.49 -2.85 -5.48
CA PHE A 10 -5.71 -2.54 -4.74
C PHE A 10 -6.87 -3.48 -5.12
N GLU A 11 -6.95 -3.94 -6.38
CA GLU A 11 -7.97 -4.90 -6.79
C GLU A 11 -7.73 -6.28 -6.17
N GLU A 12 -6.50 -6.78 -6.23
CA GLU A 12 -6.11 -8.08 -5.69
C GLU A 12 -6.22 -8.15 -4.16
N SER A 13 -5.91 -7.04 -3.48
CA SER A 13 -6.08 -6.90 -2.03
C SER A 13 -7.54 -6.70 -1.60
N GLY A 14 -8.51 -6.74 -2.53
CA GLY A 14 -9.94 -6.61 -2.21
C GLY A 14 -10.40 -5.20 -1.87
N TYR A 15 -9.67 -4.17 -2.30
CA TYR A 15 -10.00 -2.75 -2.09
C TYR A 15 -10.30 -1.96 -3.39
N PRO A 16 -11.19 -2.44 -4.28
CA PRO A 16 -11.50 -1.74 -5.54
C PRO A 16 -12.09 -0.34 -5.32
N VAL A 17 -12.76 -0.11 -4.18
CA VAL A 17 -13.28 1.21 -3.81
C VAL A 17 -12.15 2.19 -3.45
N LEU A 18 -11.12 1.72 -2.73
CA LEU A 18 -9.95 2.55 -2.41
C LEU A 18 -9.11 2.81 -3.66
N ASN A 19 -9.01 1.85 -4.58
CA ASN A 19 -8.34 2.01 -5.87
C ASN A 19 -8.77 3.32 -6.56
N SER A 20 -10.08 3.45 -6.80
CA SER A 20 -10.68 4.63 -7.48
C SER A 20 -10.38 5.97 -6.79
N LYS A 21 -10.12 5.97 -5.47
CA LYS A 21 -9.89 7.17 -4.67
C LYS A 21 -8.41 7.50 -4.48
N LEU A 22 -7.55 6.49 -4.44
CA LEU A 22 -6.17 6.57 -3.96
C LEU A 22 -5.13 6.26 -5.02
N ALA A 23 -5.33 5.30 -5.93
CA ALA A 23 -4.27 4.81 -6.80
C ALA A 23 -3.58 5.91 -7.62
N TYR A 24 -4.36 6.76 -8.30
CA TYR A 24 -3.82 7.91 -9.03
C TYR A 24 -3.06 8.89 -8.12
N LYS A 25 -3.58 9.15 -6.91
CA LYS A 25 -2.97 10.11 -5.98
C LYS A 25 -1.69 9.57 -5.37
N VAL A 26 -1.65 8.28 -5.05
CA VAL A 26 -0.45 7.57 -4.57
C VAL A 26 0.61 7.55 -5.65
N TRP A 27 0.25 7.16 -6.88
CA TRP A 27 1.14 7.20 -8.03
C TRP A 27 1.79 8.57 -8.24
N MET A 28 1.01 9.65 -8.18
CA MET A 28 1.52 11.02 -8.29
C MET A 28 2.54 11.42 -7.21
N THR A 29 2.61 10.71 -6.08
CA THR A 29 3.60 10.99 -5.02
C THR A 29 4.95 10.33 -5.24
N GLY A 30 5.03 9.29 -6.09
CA GLY A 30 6.24 8.50 -6.31
C GLY A 30 6.71 7.68 -5.09
N VAL A 31 5.91 7.60 -4.02
CA VAL A 31 6.33 6.92 -2.78
C VAL A 31 6.55 5.42 -2.98
N TRP A 32 5.87 4.80 -3.95
CA TRP A 32 6.00 3.37 -4.27
C TRP A 32 6.86 3.13 -5.52
N ASP A 33 7.66 4.10 -5.96
CA ASP A 33 8.42 3.95 -7.19
C ASP A 33 9.47 2.83 -7.12
N GLU A 34 10.09 2.66 -5.94
CA GLU A 34 11.15 1.69 -5.66
C GLU A 34 10.72 0.60 -4.64
N GLU A 35 9.45 0.59 -4.24
CA GLU A 35 8.94 -0.36 -3.25
C GLU A 35 8.55 -1.70 -3.89
N ASP A 36 8.63 -2.76 -3.09
CA ASP A 36 8.26 -4.13 -3.48
C ASP A 36 6.73 -4.32 -3.41
N GLU A 37 6.15 -5.00 -4.40
CA GLU A 37 4.73 -5.35 -4.46
C GLU A 37 4.32 -6.16 -3.23
N ASP A 38 5.12 -7.15 -2.82
CA ASP A 38 4.86 -8.01 -1.66
C ASP A 38 4.72 -7.19 -0.35
N ARG A 39 5.49 -6.11 -0.23
CA ARG A 39 5.46 -5.23 0.94
C ARG A 39 4.18 -4.40 0.95
N ILE A 40 3.73 -3.93 -0.21
CA ILE A 40 2.51 -3.12 -0.34
C ILE A 40 1.29 -4.00 -0.06
N GLU A 41 1.25 -5.23 -0.56
CA GLU A 41 0.20 -6.20 -0.23
C GLU A 41 0.14 -6.44 1.28
N ALA A 42 1.29 -6.73 1.91
CA ALA A 42 1.36 -6.93 3.36
C ALA A 42 0.85 -5.72 4.16
N PHE A 43 1.06 -4.50 3.65
CA PHE A 43 0.52 -3.29 4.25
C PHE A 43 -1.01 -3.19 4.12
N LEU A 44 -1.55 -3.44 2.93
CA LEU A 44 -2.99 -3.40 2.65
C LEU A 44 -3.74 -4.46 3.48
N ASP A 45 -3.15 -5.64 3.64
CA ASP A 45 -3.67 -6.71 4.50
C ASP A 45 -3.63 -6.33 5.99
N ALA A 46 -2.54 -5.71 6.45
CA ALA A 46 -2.36 -5.39 7.87
C ALA A 46 -3.33 -4.31 8.38
N TYR A 47 -3.72 -3.35 7.54
CA TYR A 47 -4.48 -2.18 7.99
C TYR A 47 -5.99 -2.29 7.83
N SER A 48 -6.51 -3.28 7.09
CA SER A 48 -7.96 -3.54 6.95
C SER A 48 -8.80 -2.26 6.79
N PHE A 49 -8.40 -1.41 5.85
CA PHE A 49 -8.91 -0.05 5.71
C PHE A 49 -10.43 0.00 5.49
N GLU A 50 -11.16 0.78 6.30
CA GLU A 50 -12.58 1.07 6.05
C GLU A 50 -12.73 1.97 4.81
N GLU A 51 -13.64 1.63 3.90
CA GLU A 51 -13.75 2.24 2.56
C GLU A 51 -14.13 3.74 2.55
N GLU A 52 -14.61 4.27 3.68
CA GLU A 52 -15.06 5.66 3.84
C GLU A 52 -14.05 6.50 4.64
N GLY A 53 -13.70 7.68 4.10
CA GLY A 53 -13.01 8.72 4.87
C GLY A 53 -11.48 8.77 4.77
N ILE A 54 -10.82 7.86 4.05
CA ILE A 54 -9.35 7.82 3.99
C ILE A 54 -8.79 8.94 3.10
N PHE A 55 -7.97 9.80 3.70
CA PHE A 55 -7.18 10.80 2.99
C PHE A 55 -5.83 10.21 2.54
N THR A 56 -5.38 10.57 1.34
CA THR A 56 -4.11 10.06 0.78
C THR A 56 -2.91 10.32 1.69
N GLY A 57 -2.87 11.49 2.34
CA GLY A 57 -1.78 11.81 3.27
C GLY A 57 -1.75 10.89 4.50
N GLU A 58 -2.91 10.55 5.03
CA GLU A 58 -3.06 9.63 6.17
C GLU A 58 -2.69 8.20 5.76
N PHE A 59 -3.19 7.75 4.60
CA PHE A 59 -2.82 6.46 4.01
C PHE A 59 -1.30 6.30 3.86
N LEU A 60 -0.63 7.30 3.26
CA LEU A 60 0.82 7.29 3.09
C LEU A 60 1.58 7.42 4.42
N TYR A 61 1.00 8.09 5.42
CA TYR A 61 1.57 8.13 6.75
C TYR A 61 1.55 6.76 7.43
N HIS A 62 0.43 6.04 7.33
CA HIS A 62 0.33 4.65 7.78
C HIS A 62 1.31 3.73 7.04
N TYR A 63 1.45 3.89 5.73
CA TYR A 63 2.44 3.15 4.94
C TYR A 63 3.86 3.35 5.47
N ARG A 64 4.26 4.60 5.75
CA ARG A 64 5.61 4.89 6.28
C ARG A 64 5.86 4.25 7.65
N ILE A 65 4.86 4.25 8.53
CA ILE A 65 4.96 3.56 9.82
C ILE A 65 5.10 2.06 9.60
N PHE A 66 4.28 1.48 8.73
CA PHE A 66 4.34 0.07 8.39
C PHE A 66 5.72 -0.31 7.83
N ALA A 67 6.19 0.38 6.78
CA ALA A 67 7.48 0.11 6.14
C ALA A 67 8.64 0.19 7.15
N TYR A 68 8.63 1.20 8.03
CA TYR A 68 9.63 1.33 9.09
C TYR A 68 9.62 0.14 10.06
N ILE A 69 8.45 -0.35 10.45
CA ILE A 69 8.32 -1.52 11.33
C ILE A 69 8.73 -2.79 10.59
N TYR A 70 8.30 -2.94 9.33
CA TYR A 70 8.57 -4.10 8.47
C TYR A 70 10.08 -4.31 8.28
N GLU A 71 10.80 -3.24 7.93
CA GLU A 71 12.26 -3.25 7.75
C GLU A 71 13.02 -3.61 9.02
N ARG A 72 12.58 -3.07 10.17
CA ARG A 72 13.32 -3.23 11.43
C ARG A 72 13.10 -4.57 12.11
N ASN A 73 12.03 -5.28 11.78
CA ASN A 73 11.69 -6.55 12.41
C ASN A 73 12.00 -7.77 11.53
N GLU A 74 12.63 -7.58 10.36
CA GLU A 74 12.87 -8.66 9.38
C GLU A 74 11.60 -9.51 9.17
N LEU A 75 10.43 -8.86 9.14
CA LEU A 75 9.14 -9.52 8.90
C LEU A 75 9.03 -9.86 7.41
N SER A 76 10.02 -10.57 6.85
CA SER A 76 9.84 -11.23 5.57
C SER A 76 8.80 -12.33 5.79
N LEU A 77 7.59 -12.13 5.28
CA LEU A 77 6.47 -13.06 5.42
C LEU A 77 6.73 -14.45 4.79
N PHE A 78 7.91 -14.68 4.22
CA PHE A 78 8.36 -15.98 3.72
C PHE A 78 9.77 -16.31 4.24
N PRO A 79 9.91 -17.21 5.23
CA PRO A 79 11.20 -17.84 5.52
C PRO A 79 11.48 -18.86 4.41
N PHE A 80 12.67 -18.79 3.82
CA PHE A 80 13.20 -19.78 2.86
C PHE A 80 13.24 -21.21 3.43
#